data_AF-A0A9N8PXD1-F1
#
_entry.id   AF-A0A9N8PXD1-F1
#
_cell.length_a   1.000
_cell.length_b   1.000
_cell.length_c   1.000
_cell.angle_alpha   90.00
_cell.angle_beta   90.00
_cell.angle_gamma   90.00
#
_symmetry.space_group_name_H-M   'P 1'
#
loop_
_entity.id
_entity.type
_entity.pdbx_description
1 polymer ?
#
loop_
_entity_poly.entity_id
_entity_poly.type
_entity_poly.pdbx_seq_one_letter_code
_entity_poly.pdbx_strand_id
1 'polypeptide(L)'
;RPFALPFRRAITTTSPLLDTAAPRQGNPNSSAHTPSAATSTGAAQPFSTPLSASPSAVELQAPSAEKAAPTIKSSVAAGTPLKGLNFVKGKNDPVALEDTEYPSWLWGILKKKAGESAADAGSVEGDLFSAKALRKQQLLNPEALAPKIPLHEQTIDLPAGDGSLQSAIDAMEARDALTKSMRKNRRAKIKEANFLKAMG
;
A
#
# COMPACT_ATOMS: atom_id res chain seq x y z
N ARG A 1 -35.11 42.88 7.51
CA ARG A 1 -35.09 41.73 8.45
C ARG A 1 -36.55 41.36 8.70
N PRO A 2 -36.96 40.10 8.48
CA PRO A 2 -36.61 39.02 9.39
C PRO A 2 -35.95 37.81 8.70
N PHE A 3 -35.09 37.17 9.50
CA PHE A 3 -34.34 35.95 9.21
C PHE A 3 -35.28 34.73 9.26
N ALA A 4 -35.26 33.90 8.21
CA ALA A 4 -35.82 32.56 8.25
C ALA A 4 -34.77 31.60 8.81
N LEU A 5 -35.07 30.97 9.95
CA LEU A 5 -34.25 29.93 10.58
C LEU A 5 -34.51 28.59 9.88
N PRO A 6 -33.49 27.78 9.53
CA PRO A 6 -33.72 26.42 9.09
C PRO A 6 -34.00 25.49 10.28
N PHE A 7 -35.12 24.79 10.15
CA PHE A 7 -35.59 23.68 10.98
C PHE A 7 -34.48 22.63 11.21
N ARG A 8 -34.02 22.44 12.45
CA ARG A 8 -33.15 21.32 12.82
C ARG A 8 -34.02 20.07 13.05
N ARG A 9 -33.88 19.08 12.16
CA ARG A 9 -34.41 17.74 12.39
C ARG A 9 -33.43 16.98 13.29
N ALA A 10 -33.78 16.81 14.55
CA ALA A 10 -33.10 15.90 15.46
C ALA A 10 -33.53 14.46 15.12
N ILE A 11 -32.57 13.57 14.90
CA ILE A 11 -32.81 12.13 14.74
C ILE A 11 -32.28 11.48 16.02
N THR A 12 -33.19 11.05 16.88
CA THR A 12 -32.88 10.43 18.16
C THR A 12 -32.47 8.97 17.94
N THR A 13 -31.31 8.62 18.46
CA THR A 13 -30.72 7.28 18.51
C THR A 13 -31.54 6.35 19.41
N THR A 14 -31.92 5.17 18.93
CA THR A 14 -32.41 4.07 19.78
C THR A 14 -31.74 2.77 19.34
N SER A 15 -30.83 2.26 20.16
CA SER A 15 -30.22 0.93 20.01
C SER A 15 -30.91 -0.04 20.97
N PRO A 16 -31.35 -1.24 20.54
CA PRO A 16 -31.64 -2.32 21.48
C PRO A 16 -30.38 -3.18 21.69
N LEU A 17 -29.98 -3.26 22.96
CA LEU A 17 -29.05 -4.23 23.52
C LEU A 17 -29.75 -5.60 23.55
N LEU A 18 -29.17 -6.63 22.94
CA LEU A 18 -29.58 -8.02 23.17
C LEU A 18 -28.37 -8.81 23.66
N ASP A 19 -28.40 -9.03 24.97
CA ASP A 19 -27.56 -9.92 25.74
C ASP A 19 -27.97 -11.37 25.45
N THR A 20 -27.00 -12.24 25.14
CA THR A 20 -27.21 -13.69 25.20
C THR A 20 -25.89 -14.36 25.53
N ALA A 21 -25.83 -14.81 26.79
CA ALA A 21 -24.77 -15.60 27.36
C ALA A 21 -24.84 -17.05 26.87
N ALA A 22 -23.70 -17.61 26.46
CA ALA A 22 -23.54 -19.02 26.11
C ALA A 22 -23.08 -19.83 27.33
N PRO A 23 -23.74 -20.95 27.70
CA PRO A 23 -23.15 -21.93 28.59
C PRO A 23 -22.35 -23.01 27.82
N ARG A 24 -21.11 -23.22 28.28
CA ARG A 24 -20.26 -24.37 27.97
C ARG A 24 -20.88 -25.67 28.49
N GLN A 25 -21.00 -26.68 27.64
CA GLN A 25 -21.06 -28.11 27.98
C GLN A 25 -20.23 -28.83 26.90
N GLY A 26 -19.22 -29.66 27.16
CA GLY A 26 -19.10 -30.71 28.17
C GLY A 26 -19.16 -32.05 27.42
N ASN A 27 -18.05 -32.49 26.83
CA ASN A 27 -17.96 -33.73 26.04
C ASN A 27 -17.39 -34.87 26.91
N PRO A 28 -18.13 -35.95 27.20
CA PRO A 28 -17.60 -37.14 27.85
C PRO A 28 -17.42 -38.26 26.82
N ASN A 29 -16.20 -38.46 26.33
CA ASN A 29 -15.85 -39.73 25.71
C ASN A 29 -14.49 -40.20 26.23
N SER A 30 -14.51 -40.65 27.49
CA SER A 30 -13.44 -41.39 28.12
C SER A 30 -13.67 -42.88 27.86
N SER A 31 -13.06 -43.41 26.79
CA SER A 31 -12.88 -44.87 26.65
C SER A 31 -11.47 -45.21 27.10
N ALA A 32 -11.39 -45.89 28.22
CA ALA A 32 -10.17 -46.42 28.80
C ALA A 32 -9.65 -47.62 27.99
N HIS A 33 -8.37 -47.60 27.62
CA HIS A 33 -7.59 -48.81 27.40
C HIS A 33 -6.23 -48.68 28.09
N THR A 34 -5.96 -49.66 28.94
CA THR A 34 -4.80 -49.85 29.81
C THR A 34 -3.55 -50.34 29.04
N PRO A 35 -2.35 -50.30 29.67
CA PRO A 35 -1.07 -50.29 28.97
C PRO A 35 -0.43 -51.67 28.82
N SER A 36 0.49 -51.81 27.86
CA SER A 36 1.51 -52.85 27.87
C SER A 36 2.90 -52.25 27.68
N ALA A 37 3.78 -52.62 28.62
CA ALA A 37 5.19 -52.29 28.69
C ALA A 37 6.05 -53.38 28.03
N ALA A 38 7.12 -52.96 27.35
CA ALA A 38 8.39 -53.67 27.15
C ALA A 38 9.40 -52.64 26.58
N THR A 39 10.42 -52.16 27.31
CA THR A 39 11.83 -52.67 27.35
C THR A 39 12.35 -53.11 25.98
N SER A 40 13.48 -52.66 25.41
CA SER A 40 14.70 -52.07 25.97
C SER A 40 15.68 -51.61 24.85
N THR A 41 16.68 -50.79 25.22
CA THR A 41 18.01 -50.59 24.58
C THR A 41 18.08 -49.72 23.30
N GLY A 42 18.97 -48.73 23.13
CA GLY A 42 20.08 -48.23 23.94
C GLY A 42 20.77 -47.00 23.30
N ALA A 43 21.74 -46.42 24.04
CA ALA A 43 22.69 -45.32 23.73
C ALA A 43 22.09 -43.90 23.62
N ALA A 44 22.23 -42.96 24.59
CA ALA A 44 23.42 -42.33 25.20
C ALA A 44 24.41 -41.83 24.12
N GLN A 45 24.67 -40.53 23.90
CA GLN A 45 25.12 -39.50 24.82
C GLN A 45 24.87 -38.07 24.26
N PRO A 46 24.89 -37.02 25.10
CA PRO A 46 24.65 -35.63 24.73
C PRO A 46 25.92 -34.74 24.76
N PHE A 47 25.78 -33.50 24.26
CA PHE A 47 26.61 -32.30 24.52
C PHE A 47 28.12 -32.35 24.21
N SER A 48 28.56 -31.54 23.24
CA SER A 48 29.65 -30.55 23.45
C SER A 48 29.77 -29.57 22.28
N THR A 49 29.59 -28.29 22.60
CA THR A 49 30.12 -27.13 21.88
C THR A 49 31.66 -27.13 21.93
N PRO A 50 32.32 -26.57 20.90
CA PRO A 50 33.51 -25.76 21.18
C PRO A 50 33.35 -24.31 20.70
N LEU A 51 33.45 -23.37 21.65
CA LEU A 51 33.84 -21.97 21.43
C LEU A 51 35.31 -21.90 20.95
N SER A 52 35.65 -20.80 20.25
CA SER A 52 37.00 -20.24 19.95
C SER A 52 37.23 -20.12 18.42
N ALA A 53 37.58 -18.99 17.80
CA ALA A 53 37.97 -17.65 18.25
C ALA A 53 37.68 -16.60 17.15
N SER A 54 37.41 -15.36 17.55
CA SER A 54 37.69 -14.15 16.76
C SER A 54 39.04 -13.60 17.20
N PRO A 55 39.88 -13.07 16.30
CA PRO A 55 40.00 -11.61 16.25
C PRO A 55 40.19 -11.00 14.84
N SER A 56 39.37 -9.98 14.59
CA SER A 56 39.66 -8.66 13.98
C SER A 56 40.82 -8.50 12.97
N ALA A 57 40.50 -8.12 11.73
CA ALA A 57 41.16 -7.06 10.94
C ALA A 57 40.40 -6.86 9.60
N VAL A 58 39.62 -5.77 9.49
CA VAL A 58 39.84 -4.67 8.54
C VAL A 58 40.12 -5.12 7.10
N GLU A 59 39.08 -5.14 6.26
CA GLU A 59 39.26 -4.89 4.83
C GLU A 59 38.07 -4.12 4.25
N LEU A 60 38.33 -2.83 4.03
CA LEU A 60 37.82 -1.98 2.94
C LEU A 60 36.30 -1.84 2.78
N GLN A 61 35.81 -0.73 3.36
CA GLN A 61 34.67 0.03 2.85
C GLN A 61 34.78 0.22 1.33
N ALA A 62 33.96 -0.50 0.58
CA ALA A 62 33.54 -0.07 -0.75
C ALA A 62 32.32 0.84 -0.56
N PRO A 63 32.33 2.09 -1.04
CA PRO A 63 31.14 2.92 -1.00
C PRO A 63 30.10 2.25 -1.92
N SER A 64 29.00 1.80 -1.32
CA SER A 64 27.76 1.53 -2.02
C SER A 64 27.38 2.81 -2.77
N ALA A 65 27.70 2.83 -4.07
CA ALA A 65 27.17 3.83 -4.98
C ALA A 65 25.67 3.53 -5.13
N GLU A 66 24.88 4.07 -4.21
CA GLU A 66 23.46 4.26 -4.41
C GLU A 66 23.32 4.97 -5.75
N LYS A 67 22.77 4.28 -6.75
CA LYS A 67 22.25 4.91 -7.95
C LYS A 67 21.18 5.87 -7.48
N ALA A 68 21.58 7.10 -7.21
CA ALA A 68 20.68 8.21 -6.98
C ALA A 68 19.66 8.16 -8.12
N ALA A 69 18.41 7.91 -7.76
CA ALA A 69 17.29 8.10 -8.66
C ALA A 69 17.51 9.44 -9.37
N PRO A 70 17.28 9.55 -10.69
CA PRO A 70 17.58 10.77 -11.42
C PRO A 70 16.91 11.92 -10.68
N THR A 71 17.71 12.76 -10.01
CA THR A 71 17.20 13.96 -9.36
C THR A 71 16.49 14.69 -10.48
N ILE A 72 15.17 14.81 -10.36
CA ILE A 72 14.35 15.51 -11.33
C ILE A 72 14.72 16.98 -11.15
N LYS A 73 15.82 17.39 -11.80
CA LYS A 73 16.31 18.76 -11.82
C LYS A 73 15.35 19.57 -12.65
N SER A 74 15.09 20.80 -12.22
CA SER A 74 14.32 21.72 -13.03
C SER A 74 14.97 21.89 -14.41
N SER A 75 14.16 22.07 -15.43
CA SER A 75 14.66 22.45 -16.76
C SER A 75 14.96 23.95 -16.86
N VAL A 76 14.55 24.75 -15.87
CA VAL A 76 14.65 26.21 -15.85
C VAL A 76 15.64 26.60 -14.77
N ALA A 77 16.77 27.18 -15.17
CA ALA A 77 17.78 27.65 -14.23
C ALA A 77 17.25 28.78 -13.34
N ALA A 78 17.74 28.84 -12.10
CA ALA A 78 17.49 29.94 -11.18
C ALA A 78 17.86 31.29 -11.83
N GLY A 79 17.07 32.33 -11.55
CA GLY A 79 17.24 33.66 -12.12
C GLY A 79 16.55 33.86 -13.48
N THR A 80 15.92 32.84 -14.07
CA THR A 80 15.22 32.98 -15.35
C THR A 80 13.88 33.72 -15.17
N PRO A 81 13.64 34.85 -15.84
CA PRO A 81 12.33 35.52 -15.80
C PRO A 81 11.28 34.68 -16.54
N LEU A 82 10.17 34.35 -15.86
CA LEU A 82 9.08 33.57 -16.41
C LEU A 82 8.10 34.48 -17.18
N LYS A 83 8.37 34.61 -18.48
CA LYS A 83 7.62 35.51 -19.37
C LYS A 83 6.13 35.19 -19.41
N GLY A 84 5.30 36.22 -19.29
CA GLY A 84 3.85 36.13 -19.53
C GLY A 84 3.04 35.59 -18.34
N LEU A 85 3.62 35.52 -17.14
CA LEU A 85 2.88 35.22 -15.92
C LEU A 85 2.29 36.47 -15.27
N ASN A 86 2.95 37.63 -15.42
CA ASN A 86 2.42 38.86 -14.85
C ASN A 86 1.34 39.50 -15.75
N PHE A 87 0.15 39.70 -15.19
CA PHE A 87 -0.96 40.41 -15.83
C PHE A 87 -1.17 41.83 -15.26
N VAL A 88 -0.40 42.23 -14.24
CA VAL A 88 -0.52 43.53 -13.57
C VAL A 88 0.43 44.54 -14.21
N LYS A 89 -0.10 45.67 -14.66
CA LYS A 89 0.70 46.77 -15.22
C LYS A 89 1.67 47.33 -14.18
N GLY A 90 2.92 47.55 -14.58
CA GLY A 90 3.97 48.12 -13.72
C GLY A 90 4.66 47.12 -12.78
N LYS A 91 4.36 45.82 -12.88
CA LYS A 91 5.12 44.77 -12.19
C LYS A 91 5.99 44.01 -13.20
N ASN A 92 7.08 43.43 -12.73
CA ASN A 92 7.93 42.56 -13.53
C ASN A 92 7.42 41.12 -13.48
N ASP A 93 7.80 40.33 -14.49
CA ASP A 93 7.55 38.88 -14.48
C ASP A 93 8.28 38.23 -13.30
N PRO A 94 7.66 37.23 -12.64
CA PRO A 94 8.32 36.52 -11.55
C PRO A 94 9.57 35.79 -12.06
N VAL A 95 10.62 35.86 -11.25
CA VAL A 95 11.91 35.22 -11.55
C VAL A 95 11.93 33.84 -10.91
N ALA A 96 12.42 32.84 -11.65
CA ALA A 96 12.57 31.49 -11.13
C ALA A 96 13.59 31.46 -9.98
N LEU A 97 13.19 30.93 -8.83
CA LEU A 97 14.04 30.68 -7.66
C LEU A 97 14.87 29.38 -7.84
N GLU A 98 15.69 29.04 -6.86
CA GLU A 98 16.44 27.77 -6.85
C GLU A 98 15.52 26.56 -6.59
N ASP A 99 15.90 25.39 -7.11
CA ASP A 99 15.13 24.13 -6.99
C ASP A 99 14.84 23.71 -5.53
N THR A 100 15.69 24.14 -4.59
CA THR A 100 15.61 23.87 -3.14
C THR A 100 14.59 24.76 -2.42
N GLU A 101 14.32 25.95 -2.95
CA GLU A 101 13.35 26.88 -2.38
C GLU A 101 11.91 26.50 -2.77
N TYR A 102 11.76 25.76 -3.87
CA TYR A 102 10.46 25.21 -4.23
C TYR A 102 10.05 24.05 -3.32
N PRO A 103 8.76 23.97 -2.95
CA PRO A 103 8.25 22.85 -2.17
C PRO A 103 8.45 21.49 -2.87
N SER A 104 8.75 20.45 -2.09
CA SER A 104 9.02 19.09 -2.59
C SER A 104 7.86 18.46 -3.37
N TRP A 105 6.62 18.87 -3.12
CA TRP A 105 5.44 18.38 -3.85
C TRP A 105 5.45 18.76 -5.33
N LEU A 106 6.14 19.85 -5.73
CA LEU A 106 6.23 20.29 -7.13
C LEU A 106 6.84 19.20 -8.01
N TRP A 107 7.92 18.59 -7.53
CA TRP A 107 8.62 17.49 -8.20
C TRP A 107 7.82 16.18 -8.22
N GLY A 108 6.76 16.09 -7.40
CA GLY A 108 5.83 14.97 -7.36
C GLY A 108 4.72 15.03 -8.41
N ILE A 109 4.41 16.21 -8.97
CA ILE A 109 3.26 16.40 -9.88
C ILE A 109 3.43 15.62 -11.19
N LEU A 110 4.65 15.62 -11.73
CA LEU A 110 4.93 14.98 -13.02
C LEU A 110 5.06 13.46 -12.91
N LYS A 111 5.17 12.92 -11.70
CA LYS A 111 5.10 11.48 -11.47
C LYS A 111 3.69 11.03 -11.85
N LYS A 112 3.51 10.68 -13.13
CA LYS A 112 2.36 9.91 -13.60
C LYS A 112 2.16 8.80 -12.59
N LYS A 113 0.92 8.58 -12.17
CA LYS A 113 0.54 7.49 -11.27
C LYS A 113 0.81 6.15 -11.97
N ALA A 114 2.09 5.78 -12.07
CA ALA A 114 2.60 4.69 -12.89
C ALA A 114 2.15 3.33 -12.34
N GLY A 115 1.73 3.28 -11.08
CA GLY A 115 1.26 2.07 -10.43
C GLY A 115 -0.05 1.47 -10.96
N GLU A 116 -0.77 2.12 -11.88
CA GLU A 116 -2.05 1.57 -12.38
C GLU A 116 -2.09 1.26 -13.88
N SER A 117 -0.98 1.45 -14.59
CA SER A 117 -0.84 1.02 -16.00
C SER A 117 0.53 0.46 -16.35
N ALA A 118 1.53 0.56 -15.46
CA ALA A 118 2.85 -0.05 -15.69
C ALA A 118 3.02 -1.41 -15.00
N ALA A 119 2.14 -1.79 -14.07
CA ALA A 119 2.18 -3.13 -13.45
C ALA A 119 1.67 -4.25 -14.39
N ASP A 120 1.05 -3.90 -15.52
CA ASP A 120 0.52 -4.84 -16.52
C ASP A 120 1.19 -4.68 -17.90
N ALA A 121 2.18 -3.79 -18.01
CA ALA A 121 3.03 -3.68 -19.20
C ALA A 121 4.45 -4.05 -18.79
N GLY A 122 4.62 -5.33 -18.43
CA GLY A 122 5.95 -5.94 -18.41
C GLY A 122 6.59 -5.65 -19.75
N SER A 123 7.70 -4.92 -19.72
CA SER A 123 8.58 -4.63 -20.85
C SER A 123 8.73 -5.87 -21.74
N VAL A 124 8.05 -5.88 -22.88
CA VAL A 124 8.10 -6.94 -23.89
C VAL A 124 9.36 -6.78 -24.74
N GLU A 125 10.50 -6.73 -24.08
CA GLU A 125 11.83 -6.65 -24.70
C GLU A 125 12.76 -7.41 -23.74
N GLY A 126 12.91 -8.71 -23.98
CA GLY A 126 13.74 -9.57 -23.15
C GLY A 126 13.43 -11.04 -23.34
N ASP A 127 14.00 -11.63 -24.39
CA ASP A 127 14.46 -13.02 -24.50
C ASP A 127 13.50 -14.17 -24.07
N LEU A 128 13.21 -15.12 -24.97
CA LEU A 128 12.26 -16.22 -24.79
C LEU A 128 12.55 -17.13 -23.57
N PHE A 129 13.76 -17.05 -22.99
CA PHE A 129 14.15 -17.73 -21.76
C PHE A 129 13.73 -16.99 -20.47
N SER A 130 13.52 -15.67 -20.51
CA SER A 130 13.01 -14.89 -19.38
C SER A 130 11.54 -15.25 -19.08
N ALA A 131 10.73 -15.51 -20.11
CA ALA A 131 9.34 -15.90 -19.95
C ALA A 131 9.19 -17.25 -19.22
N LYS A 132 10.12 -18.19 -19.47
CA LYS A 132 10.18 -19.47 -18.74
C LYS A 132 10.64 -19.28 -17.29
N ALA A 133 11.63 -18.42 -17.07
CA ALA A 133 12.10 -18.08 -15.72
C ALA A 133 11.01 -17.36 -14.90
N LEU A 134 10.29 -16.42 -15.49
CA LEU A 134 9.15 -15.72 -14.88
C LEU A 134 8.00 -16.68 -14.57
N ARG A 135 7.66 -17.61 -15.48
CA ARG A 135 6.68 -18.67 -15.19
C ARG A 135 7.12 -19.58 -14.05
N LYS A 136 8.40 -19.98 -14.01
CA LYS A 136 8.94 -20.78 -12.90
C LYS A 136 8.87 -20.01 -11.58
N GLN A 137 9.21 -18.72 -11.59
CA GLN A 137 9.11 -17.84 -10.42
C GLN A 137 7.67 -17.61 -9.96
N GLN A 138 6.72 -17.47 -10.89
CA GLN A 138 5.28 -17.41 -10.61
C GLN A 138 4.77 -18.73 -10.03
N LEU A 139 5.25 -19.87 -10.52
CA LEU A 139 4.89 -21.19 -10.02
C LEU A 139 5.44 -21.45 -8.61
N LEU A 140 6.64 -20.95 -8.32
CA LEU A 140 7.26 -21.01 -6.98
C LEU A 140 6.55 -20.12 -5.95
N ASN A 141 5.87 -19.06 -6.40
CA ASN A 141 5.09 -18.15 -5.54
C ASN A 141 3.60 -18.28 -5.88
N PRO A 142 2.94 -19.39 -5.51
CA PRO A 142 1.53 -19.63 -5.84
C PRO A 142 0.60 -18.55 -5.26
N GLU A 143 0.96 -17.90 -4.16
CA GLU A 143 0.21 -16.79 -3.56
C GLU A 143 0.23 -15.54 -4.44
N ALA A 144 1.32 -15.25 -5.13
CA ALA A 144 1.46 -14.07 -6.00
C ALA A 144 0.67 -14.20 -7.31
N LEU A 145 0.23 -15.42 -7.66
CA LEU A 145 -0.63 -15.69 -8.81
C LEU A 145 -2.12 -15.52 -8.49
N ALA A 146 -2.47 -15.40 -7.21
CA ALA A 146 -3.85 -15.16 -6.83
C ALA A 146 -4.33 -13.81 -7.43
N PRO A 147 -5.56 -13.75 -7.98
CA PRO A 147 -6.08 -12.54 -8.59
C PRO A 147 -6.09 -11.42 -7.56
N LYS A 148 -5.46 -10.28 -7.87
CA LYS A 148 -5.44 -9.13 -6.97
C LYS A 148 -6.84 -8.52 -6.92
N ILE A 149 -7.58 -8.87 -5.88
CA ILE A 149 -8.92 -8.32 -5.63
C ILE A 149 -8.77 -6.80 -5.48
N PRO A 150 -9.46 -6.00 -6.31
CA PRO A 150 -9.36 -4.55 -6.24
C PRO A 150 -9.92 -4.04 -4.91
N LEU A 151 -9.37 -2.93 -4.42
CA LEU A 151 -9.64 -2.42 -3.06
C LEU A 151 -11.13 -2.24 -2.73
N HIS A 152 -11.96 -1.92 -3.72
CA HIS A 152 -13.39 -1.70 -3.53
C HIS A 152 -14.25 -2.97 -3.50
N GLU A 153 -13.69 -4.12 -3.85
CA GLU A 153 -14.34 -5.43 -3.73
C GLU A 153 -13.92 -6.15 -2.44
N GLN A 154 -12.96 -5.59 -1.70
CA GLN A 154 -12.52 -6.12 -0.41
C GLN A 154 -13.53 -5.76 0.69
N THR A 155 -13.85 -6.73 1.54
CA THR A 155 -14.73 -6.58 2.72
C THR A 155 -13.94 -6.46 4.02
N ILE A 156 -12.62 -6.29 3.94
CA ILE A 156 -11.74 -6.12 5.09
C ILE A 156 -11.96 -4.72 5.67
N ASP A 157 -12.03 -4.63 6.99
CA ASP A 157 -12.18 -3.37 7.69
C ASP A 157 -11.01 -2.43 7.37
N LEU A 158 -11.35 -1.17 7.08
CA LEU A 158 -10.34 -0.13 6.95
C LEU A 158 -9.72 0.12 8.33
N PRO A 159 -8.43 0.50 8.41
CA PRO A 159 -7.78 0.79 9.68
C PRO A 159 -8.55 1.89 10.42
N ALA A 160 -9.04 1.56 11.61
CA ALA A 160 -9.64 2.50 12.54
C ALA A 160 -8.51 3.01 13.43
N GLY A 161 -8.12 4.27 13.29
CA GLY A 161 -6.94 4.79 13.99
C GLY A 161 -7.07 4.64 15.51
N ASP A 162 -6.01 4.13 16.15
CA ASP A 162 -5.91 3.86 17.59
C ASP A 162 -5.75 5.15 18.43
N GLY A 163 -6.21 6.29 17.92
CA GLY A 163 -6.07 7.62 18.53
C GLY A 163 -4.70 8.29 18.33
N SER A 164 -3.72 7.62 17.72
CA SER A 164 -2.42 8.19 17.36
C SER A 164 -2.50 9.03 16.08
N LEU A 165 -1.72 10.12 15.98
CA LEU A 165 -1.65 10.96 14.78
C LEU A 165 -1.29 10.15 13.52
N GLN A 166 -0.31 9.25 13.60
CA GLN A 166 0.10 8.43 12.46
C GLN A 166 -1.04 7.49 12.02
N SER A 167 -1.65 6.80 12.98
CA SER A 167 -2.80 5.92 12.69
C SER A 167 -3.99 6.65 12.07
N ALA A 168 -4.18 7.94 12.41
CA ALA A 168 -5.23 8.76 11.83
C ALA A 168 -4.90 9.14 10.37
N ILE A 169 -3.64 9.45 10.06
CA ILE A 169 -3.17 9.73 8.70
C ILE A 169 -3.34 8.49 7.83
N ASP A 170 -2.93 7.31 8.31
CA ASP A 170 -3.04 6.05 7.57
C ASP A 170 -4.52 5.67 7.32
N ALA A 171 -5.38 5.86 8.33
CA ALA A 171 -6.81 5.67 8.20
C ALA A 171 -7.43 6.61 7.15
N MET A 172 -6.99 7.88 7.10
CA MET A 172 -7.42 8.83 6.08
C MET A 172 -6.96 8.40 4.69
N GLU A 173 -5.70 7.98 4.54
CA GLU A 173 -5.16 7.54 3.25
C GLU A 173 -5.89 6.29 2.73
N ALA A 174 -6.18 5.30 3.59
CA ALA A 174 -6.91 4.10 3.21
C ALA A 174 -8.34 4.42 2.72
N ARG A 175 -9.04 5.34 3.39
CA ARG A 175 -10.38 5.81 2.99
C ARG A 175 -10.35 6.56 1.66
N ASP A 176 -9.33 7.40 1.46
CA ASP A 176 -9.10 8.11 0.21
C ASP A 176 -8.78 7.16 -0.94
N ALA A 177 -7.98 6.12 -0.69
CA ALA A 177 -7.67 5.08 -1.65
C ALA A 177 -8.92 4.32 -2.08
N LEU A 178 -9.78 3.93 -1.14
CA LEU A 178 -11.07 3.29 -1.43
C LEU A 178 -11.94 4.21 -2.31
N THR A 179 -12.10 5.47 -1.91
CA THR A 179 -12.90 6.45 -2.67
C THR A 179 -12.37 6.66 -4.09
N LYS A 180 -11.04 6.74 -4.26
CA LYS A 180 -10.39 6.85 -5.57
C LYS A 180 -10.65 5.61 -6.42
N SER A 181 -10.56 4.41 -5.83
CA SER A 181 -10.82 3.15 -6.54
C SER A 181 -12.28 3.03 -7.01
N MET A 182 -13.25 3.38 -6.15
CA MET A 182 -14.67 3.43 -6.48
C MET A 182 -14.97 4.45 -7.58
N ARG A 183 -14.34 5.63 -7.52
CA ARG A 183 -14.48 6.66 -8.55
C ARG A 183 -13.96 6.18 -9.89
N LYS A 184 -12.84 5.43 -9.92
CA LYS A 184 -12.28 4.85 -11.14
C LYS A 184 -13.25 3.84 -11.76
N ASN A 185 -13.77 2.89 -10.97
CA ASN A 185 -14.77 1.92 -11.44
C ASN A 185 -16.01 2.63 -11.99
N ARG A 186 -16.57 3.60 -11.25
CA ARG A 186 -17.74 4.39 -11.71
C ARG A 186 -17.46 5.10 -13.04
N ARG A 187 -16.27 5.68 -13.22
CA ARG A 187 -15.88 6.34 -14.47
C ARG A 187 -15.76 5.33 -15.63
N ALA A 188 -15.25 4.14 -15.39
CA ALA A 188 -15.18 3.07 -16.40
C ALA A 188 -16.59 2.64 -16.84
N LYS A 189 -17.47 2.35 -15.88
CA LYS A 189 -18.89 1.99 -16.14
C LYS A 189 -19.64 3.06 -16.94
N ILE A 190 -19.45 4.35 -16.60
CA ILE A 190 -20.08 5.44 -17.35
C ILE A 190 -19.55 5.49 -18.79
N LYS A 191 -18.24 5.31 -18.98
CA LYS A 191 -17.64 5.30 -20.33
C LYS A 191 -18.16 4.13 -21.17
N GLU A 192 -18.21 2.94 -20.59
CA GLU A 192 -18.75 1.75 -21.24
C GLU A 192 -20.22 1.92 -21.60
N ALA A 193 -21.05 2.38 -20.65
CA ALA A 193 -22.47 2.63 -20.91
C ALA A 193 -22.69 3.69 -22.00
N ASN A 194 -21.91 4.77 -21.98
CA ASN A 194 -21.96 5.80 -23.03
C ASN A 194 -21.51 5.25 -24.39
N PHE A 195 -20.49 4.40 -24.40
CA PHE A 195 -20.01 3.76 -25.61
C PHE A 195 -21.06 2.81 -26.20
N LEU A 196 -21.62 1.92 -25.39
CA LEU A 196 -22.66 0.98 -25.83
C LEU A 196 -23.93 1.73 -26.28
N LYS A 197 -24.31 2.80 -25.58
CA LYS A 197 -25.45 3.65 -25.97
C LYS A 197 -25.24 4.39 -27.29
N ALA A 198 -23.99 4.70 -27.66
CA ALA A 198 -23.69 5.35 -28.94
C ALA A 198 -23.61 4.35 -30.10
N MET A 199 -23.48 3.05 -29.81
CA MET A 199 -23.35 1.98 -30.81
C MET A 199 -24.67 1.25 -31.11
N GLY A 200 -25.65 1.29 -30.21
CA GLY A 200 -26.99 0.71 -30.38
C GLY A 200 -28.02 1.76 -30.74
#